data_AF-A0A933NF73-F1
#
_entry.id   AF-A0A933NF73-F1
#
_cell.length_a   1.000
_cell.length_b   1.000
_cell.length_c   1.000
_cell.angle_alpha   90.00
_cell.angle_beta   90.00
_cell.angle_gamma   90.00
#
_symmetry.space_group_name_H-M   'P 1'
#
loop_
_entity.id
_entity.type
_entity.pdbx_description
1 polymer ?
#
loop_
_entity_poly.entity_id
_entity_poly.type
_entity_poly.pdbx_seq_one_letter_code
_entity_poly.pdbx_strand_id
1 'polypeptide(L)'
;MIRTALVVACLLCLSSLLAPLDAQTVNPQAGALFKKALDAAAAQDWTGSVENLRQASQIDQGVWGLPDNGSLDRIVGGLKAKVDGTNGDVGLGKNLAWMYFVKGMQKEALTEYRRLAALAPTDPEVKTNIRTLEAWSSATTSSSGSGRSSGGSDAGTSDPPPSSRPSQAAGGEEAGALKESIKKKDEEIASLQQEKEDLQKKIADLEKEQKELSLYKTQFLMKGGSGTSRPCPAPAAEQPARRYGCGN
;
A
#
# COMPACT_ATOMS: atom_id res chain seq x y z
N MET A 1 -13.80 -15.02 -0.81
CA MET A 1 -14.67 -13.82 -0.83
C MET A 1 -14.64 -13.03 0.48
N ILE A 2 -14.62 -13.67 1.67
CA ILE A 2 -14.55 -12.97 2.98
C ILE A 2 -13.23 -12.19 3.18
N ARG A 3 -12.09 -12.70 2.72
CA ARG A 3 -10.78 -12.02 2.82
C ARG A 3 -10.71 -10.71 2.02
N THR A 4 -11.37 -10.65 0.86
CA THR A 4 -11.39 -9.45 0.01
C THR A 4 -12.26 -8.35 0.63
N ALA A 5 -13.39 -8.71 1.24
CA ALA A 5 -14.27 -7.76 1.92
C ALA A 5 -13.62 -7.13 3.17
N LEU A 6 -12.86 -7.92 3.94
CA LEU A 6 -12.19 -7.44 5.16
C LEU A 6 -11.02 -6.49 4.85
N VAL A 7 -10.25 -6.76 3.79
CA VAL A 7 -9.14 -5.90 3.36
C VAL A 7 -9.66 -4.58 2.76
N VAL A 8 -10.75 -4.62 1.99
CA VAL A 8 -11.42 -3.41 1.48
C VAL A 8 -11.99 -2.58 2.64
N ALA A 9 -12.59 -3.21 3.66
CA ALA A 9 -13.07 -2.51 4.85
C ALA A 9 -11.92 -1.87 5.67
N CYS A 10 -10.75 -2.51 5.71
CA CYS A 10 -9.58 -1.99 6.41
C CYS A 10 -8.91 -0.83 5.65
N LEU A 11 -8.85 -0.90 4.32
CA LEU A 11 -8.38 0.18 3.45
C LEU A 11 -9.34 1.38 3.47
N LEU A 12 -10.65 1.15 3.49
CA LEU A 12 -11.66 2.20 3.65
C LEU A 12 -11.59 2.86 5.04
N CYS A 13 -11.36 2.09 6.10
CA CYS A 13 -11.11 2.64 7.45
C CYS A 13 -9.81 3.46 7.52
N LEU A 14 -8.74 3.04 6.84
CA LEU A 14 -7.50 3.80 6.76
C LEU A 14 -7.72 5.13 6.03
N SER A 15 -8.47 5.09 4.93
CA SER A 15 -8.84 6.27 4.12
C SER A 15 -9.60 7.32 4.96
N SER A 16 -10.52 6.89 5.81
CA SER A 16 -11.26 7.78 6.72
C SER A 16 -10.44 8.28 7.90
N LEU A 17 -9.41 7.53 8.34
CA LEU A 17 -8.49 7.96 9.40
C LEU A 17 -7.45 8.98 8.90
N LEU A 18 -7.08 8.92 7.62
CA LEU A 18 -6.11 9.80 6.95
C LEU A 18 -6.73 11.14 6.47
N ALA A 19 -8.04 11.30 6.57
CA ALA A 19 -8.78 12.43 6.02
C ALA A 19 -8.48 13.84 6.62
N PRO A 20 -7.90 14.02 7.83
CA PRO A 20 -7.53 15.35 8.30
C PRO A 20 -6.02 15.63 8.26
N LEU A 21 -5.19 14.81 7.58
CA LEU A 21 -3.80 15.20 7.32
C LEU A 21 -3.80 16.20 6.17
N ASP A 22 -3.64 17.47 6.52
CA ASP A 22 -3.68 18.60 5.60
C ASP A 22 -2.74 18.38 4.41
N ALA A 23 -3.31 18.34 3.21
CA ALA A 23 -2.65 17.98 1.95
C ALA A 23 -1.44 18.88 1.62
N GLN A 24 -1.26 19.98 2.34
CA GLN A 24 -0.16 20.92 2.16
C GLN A 24 1.16 20.52 2.85
N THR A 25 1.18 19.50 3.71
CA THR A 25 2.38 19.13 4.48
C THR A 25 3.11 17.90 3.98
N VAL A 26 2.52 17.15 3.04
CA VAL A 26 3.04 15.87 2.58
C VAL A 26 3.74 16.03 1.23
N ASN A 27 4.96 15.52 1.12
CA ASN A 27 5.69 15.47 -0.14
C ASN A 27 4.87 14.70 -1.21
N PRO A 28 4.51 15.34 -2.34
CA PRO A 28 3.63 14.75 -3.34
C PRO A 28 4.20 13.47 -3.97
N GLN A 29 5.53 13.30 -4.00
CA GLN A 29 6.15 12.07 -4.49
C GLN A 29 5.97 10.91 -3.50
N ALA A 30 6.12 11.17 -2.20
CA ALA A 30 5.89 10.17 -1.15
C ALA A 30 4.41 9.76 -1.12
N GLY A 31 3.48 10.72 -1.24
CA GLY A 31 2.04 10.44 -1.36
C GLY A 31 1.70 9.58 -2.58
N ALA A 32 2.34 9.81 -3.72
CA ALA A 32 2.16 9.00 -4.91
C ALA A 32 2.69 7.56 -4.75
N LEU A 33 3.82 7.38 -4.06
CA LEU A 33 4.36 6.05 -3.75
C LEU A 33 3.51 5.31 -2.71
N PHE A 34 2.97 6.01 -1.72
CA PHE A 34 2.04 5.43 -0.76
C PHE A 34 0.75 4.98 -1.44
N LYS A 35 0.21 5.79 -2.35
CA LYS A 35 -0.93 5.40 -3.20
C LYS A 35 -0.59 4.16 -4.05
N LYS A 36 0.57 4.13 -4.71
CA LYS A 36 1.04 2.95 -5.44
C LYS A 36 1.18 1.72 -4.55
N ALA A 37 1.63 1.89 -3.31
CA ALA A 37 1.73 0.80 -2.37
C ALA A 37 0.35 0.26 -1.98
N LEU A 38 -0.64 1.14 -1.79
CA LEU A 38 -2.03 0.76 -1.54
C LEU A 38 -2.66 0.07 -2.76
N ASP A 39 -2.41 0.59 -3.97
CA ASP A 39 -2.89 0.02 -5.23
C ASP A 39 -2.25 -1.36 -5.49
N ALA A 40 -0.94 -1.52 -5.22
CA ALA A 40 -0.24 -2.80 -5.30
C ALA A 40 -0.77 -3.80 -4.26
N ALA A 41 -1.03 -3.36 -3.02
CA ALA A 41 -1.65 -4.20 -2.00
C ALA A 41 -3.07 -4.63 -2.40
N ALA A 42 -3.87 -3.74 -3.00
CA ALA A 42 -5.19 -4.07 -3.54
C ALA A 42 -5.12 -5.09 -4.68
N ALA A 43 -4.04 -5.05 -5.47
CA ALA A 43 -3.71 -6.03 -6.51
C ALA A 43 -3.07 -7.32 -5.96
N GLN A 44 -2.90 -7.47 -4.64
CA GLN A 44 -2.18 -8.57 -3.98
C GLN A 44 -0.69 -8.68 -4.34
N ASP A 45 -0.09 -7.61 -4.87
CA ASP A 45 1.35 -7.47 -5.09
C ASP A 45 2.02 -6.87 -3.83
N TRP A 46 2.27 -7.75 -2.87
CA TRP A 46 2.87 -7.37 -1.59
C TRP A 46 4.33 -6.94 -1.71
N THR A 47 5.07 -7.49 -2.68
CA THR A 47 6.47 -7.11 -2.93
C THR A 47 6.53 -5.71 -3.51
N GLY A 48 5.68 -5.39 -4.50
CA GLY A 48 5.53 -4.04 -5.03
C GLY A 48 5.01 -3.05 -3.98
N SER A 49 4.11 -3.48 -3.11
CA SER A 49 3.64 -2.64 -2.00
C SER A 49 4.76 -2.28 -1.03
N VAL A 50 5.54 -3.27 -0.58
CA VAL A 50 6.68 -3.07 0.33
C VAL A 50 7.79 -2.26 -0.32
N GLU A 51 8.11 -2.49 -1.59
CA GLU A 51 9.14 -1.72 -2.31
C GLU A 51 8.69 -0.26 -2.55
N ASN A 52 7.42 -0.02 -2.87
CA ASN A 52 6.89 1.33 -2.97
C ASN A 52 6.89 2.06 -1.61
N LEU A 53 6.61 1.35 -0.51
CA LEU A 53 6.76 1.90 0.85
C LEU A 53 8.24 2.17 1.18
N ARG A 54 9.16 1.30 0.75
CA ARG A 54 10.62 1.48 0.95
C ARG A 54 11.17 2.65 0.14
N GLN A 55 10.68 2.86 -1.08
CA GLN A 55 11.06 4.01 -1.91
C GLN A 55 10.45 5.29 -1.36
N ALA A 56 9.21 5.22 -0.87
CA ALA A 56 8.58 6.34 -0.16
C ALA A 56 9.40 6.75 1.07
N SER A 57 10.04 5.80 1.78
CA SER A 57 10.96 6.14 2.88
C SER A 57 12.21 6.86 2.48
N GLN A 58 12.79 6.48 1.34
CA GLN A 58 14.12 6.93 0.97
C GLN A 58 14.12 8.32 0.38
N ILE A 59 13.05 8.68 -0.32
CA ILE A 59 12.87 10.02 -0.91
C ILE A 59 12.69 11.08 0.17
N ASP A 60 12.25 10.68 1.36
CA ASP A 60 11.92 11.62 2.43
C ASP A 60 12.43 11.16 3.80
N GLN A 61 13.75 11.24 3.99
CA GLN A 61 14.38 10.94 5.29
C GLN A 61 14.06 11.96 6.39
N GLY A 62 13.29 13.03 6.09
CA GLY A 62 12.85 14.04 7.07
C GLY A 62 11.33 14.20 7.19
N VAL A 63 10.56 13.80 6.18
CA VAL A 63 9.11 14.03 6.07
C VAL A 63 8.43 12.79 5.52
N TRP A 64 8.64 11.64 6.16
CA TRP A 64 7.54 10.70 6.16
C TRP A 64 6.35 11.43 6.77
N GLY A 65 5.29 11.62 5.99
CA GLY A 65 3.92 11.58 6.49
C GLY A 65 3.56 10.20 7.05
N LEU A 66 4.54 9.47 7.61
CA LEU A 66 4.27 8.63 8.76
C LEU A 66 3.63 9.59 9.74
N PRO A 67 2.52 9.17 10.34
CA PRO A 67 1.98 9.96 11.39
C PRO A 67 3.13 10.29 12.37
N ASP A 68 3.20 11.51 12.89
CA ASP A 68 4.12 11.82 13.99
C ASP A 68 4.08 10.67 15.00
N ASN A 69 5.12 10.44 15.81
CA ASN A 69 5.09 9.33 16.77
C ASN A 69 3.73 9.25 17.52
N GLY A 70 3.12 10.41 17.79
CA GLY A 70 1.77 10.54 18.33
C GLY A 70 0.61 9.99 17.48
N SER A 71 0.66 10.00 16.15
CA SER A 71 -0.38 9.43 15.30
C SER A 71 -0.11 7.96 14.94
N LEU A 72 1.14 7.49 14.97
CA LEU A 72 1.43 6.05 15.00
C LEU A 72 0.94 5.44 16.32
N ASP A 73 1.13 6.16 17.43
CA ASP A 73 0.57 5.81 18.72
C ASP A 73 -0.96 5.74 18.69
N ARG A 74 -1.63 6.72 18.07
CA ARG A 74 -3.10 6.69 17.89
C ARG A 74 -3.57 5.50 17.06
N ILE A 75 -2.89 5.19 15.95
CA ILE A 75 -3.22 4.04 15.10
C ILE A 75 -3.02 2.73 15.88
N VAL A 76 -1.89 2.56 16.55
CA VAL A 76 -1.61 1.39 17.37
C VAL A 76 -2.64 1.26 18.50
N GLY A 77 -2.98 2.36 19.17
CA GLY A 77 -4.01 2.38 20.21
C GLY A 77 -5.39 1.97 19.68
N GLY A 78 -5.80 2.50 18.53
CA GLY A 78 -7.07 2.16 17.88
C GLY A 78 -7.12 0.72 17.38
N LEU A 79 -6.04 0.21 16.80
CA LEU A 79 -5.92 -1.19 16.39
C LEU A 79 -5.94 -2.12 17.59
N LYS A 80 -5.20 -1.80 18.66
CA LYS A 80 -5.18 -2.58 19.90
C LYS A 80 -6.59 -2.70 20.51
N ALA A 81 -7.29 -1.58 20.68
CA ALA A 81 -8.67 -1.58 21.18
C ALA A 81 -9.62 -2.43 20.32
N LYS A 82 -9.45 -2.42 18.99
CA LYS A 82 -10.23 -3.28 18.07
C LYS A 82 -9.86 -4.75 18.17
N VAL A 83 -8.58 -5.08 18.31
CA VAL A 83 -8.10 -6.47 18.49
C VAL A 83 -8.62 -7.04 19.81
N ASP A 84 -8.57 -6.25 20.88
CA ASP A 84 -9.06 -6.64 22.20
C ASP A 84 -10.59 -6.88 22.19
N GLY A 85 -11.33 -6.13 21.37
CA GLY A 85 -12.78 -6.30 21.21
C GLY A 85 -13.22 -7.42 20.26
N THR A 86 -12.34 -7.94 19.40
CA THR A 86 -12.69 -8.92 18.35
C THR A 86 -12.31 -10.37 18.69
N ASN A 87 -11.90 -10.66 19.93
CA ASN A 87 -11.51 -12.02 20.38
C ASN A 87 -10.49 -12.71 19.45
N GLY A 88 -9.49 -11.97 18.98
CA GLY A 88 -8.39 -12.56 18.20
C GLY A 88 -8.63 -12.63 16.70
N ASP A 89 -9.23 -11.60 16.10
CA ASP A 89 -9.18 -11.42 14.65
C ASP A 89 -7.71 -11.38 14.17
N VAL A 90 -7.34 -12.42 13.41
CA VAL A 90 -5.98 -12.62 12.92
C VAL A 90 -5.58 -11.54 11.91
N GLY A 91 -6.53 -11.03 11.12
CA GLY A 91 -6.26 -9.97 10.15
C GLY A 91 -5.92 -8.64 10.84
N LEU A 92 -6.72 -8.25 11.83
CA LEU A 92 -6.45 -7.04 12.61
C LEU A 92 -5.17 -7.15 13.43
N GLY A 93 -4.90 -8.32 14.01
CA GLY A 93 -3.65 -8.54 14.72
C GLY A 93 -2.41 -8.47 13.82
N LYS A 94 -2.49 -8.94 12.56
CA LYS A 94 -1.38 -8.79 11.60
C LYS A 94 -1.07 -7.32 11.33
N ASN A 95 -2.11 -6.50 11.16
CA ASN A 95 -1.95 -5.06 10.98
C ASN A 95 -1.33 -4.41 12.23
N LEU A 96 -1.76 -4.80 13.44
CA LEU A 96 -1.18 -4.31 14.69
C LEU A 96 0.30 -4.68 14.81
N ALA A 97 0.65 -5.94 14.53
CA ALA A 97 2.03 -6.42 14.57
C ALA A 97 2.92 -5.70 13.52
N TRP A 98 2.40 -5.45 12.33
CA TRP A 98 3.07 -4.66 11.30
C TRP A 98 3.29 -3.21 11.75
N MET A 99 2.30 -2.57 12.38
CA MET A 99 2.46 -1.21 12.91
C MET A 99 3.49 -1.14 14.04
N TYR A 100 3.58 -2.15 14.91
CA TYR A 100 4.67 -2.25 15.87
C TYR A 100 6.04 -2.32 15.18
N PHE A 101 6.16 -3.09 14.10
CA PHE A 101 7.40 -3.17 13.33
C PHE A 101 7.78 -1.82 12.71
N VAL A 102 6.83 -1.12 12.08
CA VAL A 102 7.04 0.22 11.49
C VAL A 102 7.48 1.24 12.54
N LYS A 103 6.99 1.13 13.78
CA LYS A 103 7.42 1.96 14.93
C LYS A 103 8.81 1.62 15.47
N GLY A 104 9.49 0.60 14.92
CA GLY A 104 10.75 0.07 15.47
C GLY A 104 10.57 -0.78 16.74
N MET A 105 9.33 -1.07 17.14
CA MET A 105 8.98 -1.91 18.29
C MET A 105 9.01 -3.39 17.89
N GLN A 106 10.20 -3.88 17.50
CA GLN A 106 10.37 -5.21 16.92
C GLN A 106 10.01 -6.35 17.88
N LYS A 107 10.26 -6.17 19.19
CA LYS A 107 9.94 -7.17 20.22
C LYS A 107 8.43 -7.35 20.37
N GLU A 108 7.69 -6.25 20.36
CA GLU A 108 6.24 -6.21 20.45
C GLU A 108 5.60 -6.77 19.18
N ALA A 109 6.14 -6.41 18.00
CA ALA A 109 5.73 -7.00 16.73
C ALA A 109 5.86 -8.53 16.74
N LEU A 110 7.03 -9.04 17.18
CA LEU A 110 7.27 -10.48 17.24
C LEU A 110 6.37 -11.18 18.26
N THR A 111 6.13 -10.55 19.41
CA THR A 111 5.21 -11.05 20.44
C THR A 111 3.79 -11.20 19.87
N GLU A 112 3.31 -10.19 19.15
CA GLU A 112 1.98 -10.20 18.55
C GLU A 112 1.87 -11.24 17.43
N TYR A 113 2.88 -11.35 16.56
CA TYR A 113 2.89 -12.40 15.54
C TYR A 113 2.92 -13.81 16.15
N ARG A 114 3.61 -14.04 17.26
CA ARG A 114 3.59 -15.34 17.97
C ARG A 114 2.22 -15.65 18.56
N ARG A 115 1.53 -14.64 19.11
CA ARG A 115 0.14 -14.78 19.55
C ARG A 115 -0.77 -15.18 18.39
N LEU A 116 -0.59 -14.55 17.23
CA LEU A 116 -1.34 -14.88 16.01
C LEU A 116 -1.01 -16.27 15.47
N ALA A 117 0.24 -16.73 15.59
CA ALA A 117 0.62 -18.08 15.21
C ALA A 117 -0.07 -19.15 16.06
N ALA A 118 -0.38 -18.85 17.33
CA ALA A 118 -1.17 -19.74 18.18
C ALA A 118 -2.65 -19.82 17.72
N LEU A 119 -3.21 -18.72 17.21
CA LEU A 119 -4.58 -18.66 16.71
C LEU A 119 -4.73 -19.26 15.30
N ALA A 120 -3.73 -19.06 14.44
CA ALA A 120 -3.72 -19.51 13.05
C ALA A 120 -2.37 -20.16 12.70
N PRO A 121 -2.08 -21.37 13.19
CA PRO A 121 -0.78 -22.03 13.01
C PRO A 121 -0.45 -22.40 11.57
N THR A 122 -1.41 -22.33 10.66
CA THR A 122 -1.24 -22.60 9.23
C THR A 122 -1.16 -21.33 8.38
N ASP A 123 -1.24 -20.12 8.95
CA ASP A 123 -1.13 -18.89 8.19
C ASP A 123 0.34 -18.69 7.71
N PRO A 124 0.60 -18.72 6.38
CA PRO A 124 1.96 -18.60 5.85
C PRO A 124 2.53 -17.18 6.02
N GLU A 125 1.68 -16.15 6.06
CA GLU A 125 2.10 -14.76 6.22
C GLU A 125 2.65 -14.54 7.64
N VAL A 126 1.94 -15.05 8.65
CA VAL A 126 2.40 -14.99 10.05
C VAL A 126 3.75 -15.69 10.22
N LYS A 127 3.92 -16.89 9.65
CA LYS A 127 5.20 -17.62 9.71
C LYS A 127 6.33 -16.86 9.03
N THR A 128 6.05 -16.25 7.88
CA THR A 128 7.03 -15.47 7.13
C THR A 128 7.47 -14.25 7.93
N ASN A 129 6.53 -13.51 8.52
CA ASN A 129 6.84 -12.32 9.31
C ASN A 129 7.60 -12.63 10.59
N ILE A 130 7.30 -13.75 11.28
CA ILE A 130 8.10 -14.22 12.43
C ILE A 130 9.55 -14.47 12.01
N ARG A 131 9.77 -15.23 10.92
CA ARG A 131 11.11 -15.54 10.44
C ARG A 131 11.89 -14.28 10.07
N THR A 132 11.25 -13.34 9.39
CA THR A 132 11.86 -12.05 9.01
C THR A 132 12.27 -11.26 10.24
N LEU A 133 11.42 -11.16 11.26
CA LEU A 133 11.71 -10.45 12.51
C LEU A 133 12.83 -11.12 13.32
N GLU A 134 12.87 -12.45 13.36
CA GLU A 134 13.94 -13.20 14.05
C GLU A 134 15.30 -13.09 13.34
N ALA A 135 15.30 -13.04 12.00
CA ALA A 135 16.51 -12.77 11.23
C ALA A 135 17.03 -11.36 11.51
N TRP A 136 16.13 -10.37 11.56
CA TRP A 136 16.46 -8.98 11.88
C TRP A 136 17.03 -8.82 13.29
N SER A 137 16.40 -9.43 14.29
CA SER A 137 16.88 -9.36 15.68
C SER A 137 18.26 -10.00 15.82
N SER A 138 18.49 -11.15 15.17
CA SER A 138 19.79 -11.83 15.18
C SER A 138 20.90 -10.98 14.54
N ALA A 139 20.59 -10.30 13.43
CA ALA A 139 21.53 -9.42 12.72
C ALA A 139 21.95 -8.21 13.57
N THR A 140 21.00 -7.60 14.29
CA THR A 140 21.29 -6.43 15.15
C THR A 140 22.12 -6.78 16.38
N THR A 141 21.90 -7.93 17.01
CA THR A 141 22.74 -8.40 18.13
C THR A 141 24.18 -8.64 17.71
N SER A 142 24.40 -9.19 16.51
CA SER A 142 25.74 -9.51 16.00
C SER A 142 26.60 -8.26 15.73
N SER A 143 25.96 -7.15 15.37
CA SER A 143 26.64 -5.86 15.14
C SER A 143 27.16 -5.20 16.43
N SER A 144 26.42 -5.34 17.54
CA SER A 144 26.78 -4.70 18.81
C SER A 144 27.96 -5.35 19.56
N GLY A 145 28.37 -6.56 19.16
CA GLY A 145 29.40 -7.34 19.86
C GLY A 145 30.84 -7.15 19.38
N SER A 146 31.08 -6.46 18.25
CA SER A 146 32.43 -6.25 17.71
C SER A 146 33.09 -4.95 18.23
N GLY A 147 32.77 -4.57 19.47
CA GLY A 147 33.55 -3.62 20.23
C GLY A 147 34.79 -4.32 20.76
N ARG A 148 35.91 -4.16 20.04
CA ARG A 148 37.27 -4.51 20.48
C ARG A 148 37.43 -4.33 22.00
N SER A 149 37.54 -5.44 22.72
CA SER A 149 38.22 -5.48 24.01
C SER A 149 39.69 -5.19 23.77
N SER A 150 40.06 -3.91 23.68
CA SER A 150 41.45 -3.46 23.68
C SER A 150 41.87 -3.11 25.11
N GLY A 151 42.16 -4.15 25.88
CA GLY A 151 43.09 -4.15 27.02
C GLY A 151 43.77 -5.51 26.95
N GLY A 152 45.02 -5.61 26.50
CA GLY A 152 46.21 -5.29 27.30
C GLY A 152 46.38 -6.42 28.32
N SER A 153 47.43 -7.22 28.35
CA SER A 153 48.75 -7.17 27.74
C SER A 153 49.32 -8.57 27.95
N ASP A 154 49.92 -9.20 26.94
CA ASP A 154 50.98 -10.18 27.20
C ASP A 154 51.88 -10.30 25.97
N ALA A 155 53.16 -10.05 26.22
CA ALA A 155 54.24 -10.13 25.27
C ALA A 155 54.54 -11.60 24.98
N GLY A 156 54.57 -11.96 23.69
CA GLY A 156 54.95 -13.30 23.24
C GLY A 156 55.21 -13.29 21.74
N THR A 157 56.43 -12.94 21.37
CA THR A 157 56.99 -13.04 20.02
C THR A 157 56.85 -14.46 19.45
N SER A 158 56.13 -14.62 18.34
CA SER A 158 56.32 -15.73 17.40
C SER A 158 55.90 -15.27 16.00
N ASP A 159 56.83 -15.40 15.06
CA ASP A 159 56.74 -14.92 13.68
C ASP A 159 55.51 -15.43 12.91
N PRO A 160 54.83 -14.60 12.11
CA PRO A 160 53.82 -15.06 11.18
C PRO A 160 54.46 -15.70 9.93
N PRO A 161 53.91 -16.81 9.40
CA PRO A 161 54.40 -17.46 8.19
C PRO A 161 54.11 -16.62 6.93
N PRO A 162 54.90 -16.80 5.86
CA PRO A 162 54.82 -16.00 4.64
C PRO A 162 53.48 -16.17 3.91
N SER A 163 52.81 -15.03 3.72
CA SER A 163 51.63 -14.83 2.89
C SER A 163 51.87 -15.31 1.46
N SER A 164 51.19 -16.40 1.09
CA SER A 164 51.11 -16.88 -0.28
C SER A 164 50.07 -16.04 -1.02
N ARG A 165 50.55 -15.05 -1.77
CA ARG A 165 49.75 -14.14 -2.60
C ARG A 165 49.22 -14.91 -3.83
N PRO A 166 47.91 -15.16 -3.97
CA PRO A 166 47.39 -15.78 -5.19
C PRO A 166 47.43 -14.75 -6.33
N SER A 167 48.17 -15.11 -7.38
CA SER A 167 48.26 -14.39 -8.64
C SER A 167 46.88 -14.30 -9.29
N GLN A 168 46.27 -13.10 -9.26
CA GLN A 168 45.07 -12.76 -10.01
C GLN A 168 45.47 -12.29 -11.41
N ALA A 169 45.27 -13.15 -12.41
CA ALA A 169 45.45 -12.78 -13.82
C ALA A 169 44.54 -13.64 -14.73
N ALA A 170 43.22 -13.53 -14.57
CA ALA A 170 42.23 -14.04 -15.53
C ALA A 170 40.84 -13.49 -15.20
N GLY A 171 40.49 -12.29 -15.69
CA GLY A 171 39.18 -11.67 -15.43
C GLY A 171 38.76 -10.62 -16.46
N GLY A 172 39.27 -10.67 -17.68
CA GLY A 172 39.04 -9.64 -18.71
C GLY A 172 37.80 -9.85 -19.58
N GLU A 173 37.38 -11.10 -19.82
CA GLU A 173 36.33 -11.38 -20.82
C GLU A 173 34.90 -11.29 -20.30
N GLU A 174 34.63 -11.64 -19.03
CA GLU A 174 33.26 -11.52 -18.47
C GLU A 174 32.78 -10.06 -18.33
N ALA A 175 33.71 -9.11 -18.22
CA ALA A 175 33.37 -7.69 -18.12
C ALA A 175 32.79 -7.10 -19.42
N GLY A 176 33.05 -7.72 -20.58
CA GLY A 176 32.52 -7.27 -21.87
C GLY A 176 31.03 -7.59 -22.04
N ALA A 177 30.65 -8.85 -21.78
CA ALA A 177 29.27 -9.31 -21.91
C ALA A 177 28.30 -8.58 -20.97
N LEU A 178 28.77 -8.21 -19.79
CA LEU A 178 27.95 -7.51 -18.80
C LEU A 178 27.65 -6.06 -19.23
N LYS A 179 28.59 -5.38 -19.91
CA LYS A 179 28.39 -4.03 -20.45
C LYS A 179 27.36 -4.00 -21.57
N GLU A 180 27.37 -4.99 -22.46
CA GLU A 180 26.41 -5.09 -23.56
C GLU A 180 24.99 -5.41 -23.03
N SER A 181 24.88 -6.26 -22.01
CA SER A 181 23.60 -6.54 -21.35
C SER A 181 23.01 -5.31 -20.66
N ILE A 182 23.84 -4.48 -20.00
CA ILE A 182 23.39 -3.23 -19.39
C ILE A 182 22.86 -2.27 -20.45
N LYS A 183 23.61 -2.07 -21.54
CA LYS A 183 23.20 -1.18 -22.64
C LYS A 183 21.84 -1.57 -23.23
N LYS A 184 21.61 -2.87 -23.45
CA LYS A 184 20.32 -3.36 -23.96
C LYS A 184 19.16 -3.08 -22.99
N LYS A 185 19.39 -3.21 -21.67
CA LYS A 185 18.38 -2.89 -20.65
C LYS A 185 18.08 -1.39 -20.59
N ASP A 186 19.09 -0.54 -20.78
CA ASP A 186 18.89 0.92 -20.81
C ASP A 186 18.04 1.35 -22.03
N GLU A 187 18.25 0.73 -23.19
CA GLU A 187 17.43 0.93 -24.39
C GLU A 187 15.97 0.47 -24.19
N GLU A 188 15.76 -0.67 -23.51
CA GLU A 188 14.43 -1.17 -23.16
C GLU A 188 13.69 -0.24 -22.18
N ILE A 189 14.39 0.27 -21.16
CA ILE A 189 13.84 1.23 -20.20
C ILE A 189 13.42 2.53 -20.92
N ALA A 190 14.24 3.03 -21.85
CA ALA A 190 13.92 4.21 -22.63
C ALA A 190 12.67 4.00 -23.52
N SER A 191 12.53 2.82 -24.15
CA SER A 191 11.34 2.47 -24.94
C SER A 191 10.07 2.44 -24.08
N LEU A 192 10.15 1.86 -22.87
CA LEU A 192 9.00 1.79 -21.95
C LEU A 192 8.60 3.17 -21.41
N GLN A 193 9.56 4.08 -21.24
CA GLN A 193 9.27 5.46 -20.85
C GLN A 193 8.51 6.20 -21.95
N GLN A 194 8.91 6.04 -23.21
CA GLN A 194 8.20 6.63 -24.34
C GLN A 194 6.76 6.11 -24.45
N GLU A 195 6.55 4.80 -24.33
CA GLU A 195 5.22 4.20 -24.37
C GLU A 195 4.32 4.73 -23.24
N LYS A 196 4.88 4.91 -22.05
CA LYS A 196 4.15 5.51 -20.92
C LYS A 196 3.70 6.94 -21.21
N GLU A 197 4.54 7.76 -21.83
CA GLU A 197 4.19 9.14 -22.21
C GLU A 197 3.06 9.16 -23.27
N ASP A 198 3.13 8.26 -24.25
CA ASP A 198 2.09 8.11 -25.28
C ASP A 198 0.74 7.69 -24.66
N LEU A 199 0.75 6.77 -23.69
CA LEU A 199 -0.45 6.38 -22.96
C LEU A 199 -1.02 7.52 -22.10
N GLN A 200 -0.17 8.31 -21.46
CA GLN A 200 -0.60 9.48 -20.69
C GLN A 200 -1.29 10.51 -21.58
N LYS A 201 -0.77 10.73 -22.80
CA LYS A 201 -1.40 11.61 -23.78
C LYS A 201 -2.78 11.08 -24.20
N LYS A 202 -2.91 9.79 -24.48
CA LYS A 202 -4.21 9.16 -24.80
C LYS A 202 -5.24 9.29 -23.67
N ILE A 203 -4.80 9.14 -22.41
CA ILE A 203 -5.68 9.33 -21.25
C ILE A 203 -6.18 10.79 -21.19
N ALA A 204 -5.29 11.77 -21.39
CA ALA A 204 -5.67 13.18 -21.40
C ALA A 204 -6.67 13.52 -22.52
N ASP A 205 -6.49 12.95 -23.72
CA ASP A 205 -7.42 13.11 -24.84
C ASP A 205 -8.80 12.52 -24.52
N LEU A 206 -8.86 11.32 -23.94
CA LEU A 206 -10.13 10.69 -23.51
C LEU A 206 -10.84 11.49 -22.41
N GLU A 207 -10.10 12.05 -21.46
CA GLU A 207 -10.68 12.93 -20.42
C GLU A 207 -11.30 14.20 -21.01
N LYS A 208 -10.70 14.74 -22.09
CA LYS A 208 -11.27 15.88 -22.82
C LYS A 208 -12.57 15.50 -23.53
N GLU A 209 -12.60 14.36 -24.22
CA GLU A 209 -13.81 13.85 -24.86
C GLU A 209 -14.94 13.60 -23.85
N GLN A 210 -14.64 13.02 -22.68
CA GLN A 210 -15.64 12.82 -21.63
C GLN A 210 -16.22 14.15 -21.11
N LYS A 211 -15.38 15.19 -20.97
CA LYS A 211 -15.85 16.53 -20.59
C LYS A 211 -16.79 17.11 -21.65
N GLU A 212 -16.46 16.99 -22.93
CA GLU A 212 -17.32 17.46 -24.03
C GLU A 212 -18.66 16.72 -24.07
N LEU A 213 -18.66 15.39 -23.87
CA LEU A 213 -19.89 14.60 -23.78
C LEU A 213 -20.75 15.00 -22.57
N SER A 214 -20.13 15.31 -21.43
CA SER A 214 -20.85 15.77 -20.23
C SER A 214 -21.54 17.13 -20.46
N LEU A 215 -20.89 18.03 -21.20
CA LEU A 215 -21.46 19.33 -21.60
C LEU A 215 -22.62 19.13 -22.58
N TYR A 216 -22.50 18.21 -23.54
CA TYR A 216 -23.59 17.90 -24.46
C TYR A 216 -24.82 17.34 -23.73
N LYS A 217 -24.60 16.41 -22.78
CA LYS A 217 -25.68 15.81 -21.98
C LYS A 217 -26.42 16.85 -21.14
N THR A 218 -25.70 17.80 -20.53
CA THR A 218 -26.33 18.87 -19.73
C THR A 218 -27.11 19.85 -20.61
N GLN A 219 -26.60 20.22 -21.80
CA GLN A 219 -27.34 21.05 -22.75
C GLN A 219 -28.61 20.37 -23.28
N PHE A 220 -28.55 19.06 -23.54
CA PHE A 220 -29.71 18.29 -23.99
C PHE A 220 -30.81 18.24 -22.92
N LEU A 221 -30.44 17.99 -21.66
CA LEU A 221 -31.39 17.98 -20.53
C LEU A 221 -32.08 19.35 -20.34
N MET A 222 -31.37 20.45 -20.57
CA MET A 222 -31.95 21.79 -20.45
C MET A 222 -32.95 22.13 -21.57
N LYS A 223 -32.79 21.56 -22.78
CA LYS A 223 -33.69 21.82 -23.91
C LYS A 223 -34.90 20.88 -23.98
N GLY A 224 -34.83 19.69 -23.36
CA GLY A 224 -35.91 18.70 -23.39
C GLY A 224 -36.97 18.83 -22.29
N GLY A 225 -36.75 19.68 -21.28
CA GLY A 225 -37.58 19.75 -20.06
C GLY A 225 -38.82 20.66 -20.12
N SER A 226 -39.01 21.47 -21.17
CA SER A 226 -40.19 22.35 -21.29
C SER A 226 -41.31 21.74 -22.13
N GLY A 227 -41.32 20.42 -22.30
CA GLY A 227 -42.51 19.69 -22.70
C GLY A 227 -43.57 19.91 -21.64
N THR A 228 -44.30 21.01 -21.78
CA THR A 228 -45.57 21.24 -21.09
C THR A 228 -46.39 19.99 -21.31
N SER A 229 -46.37 19.11 -20.31
CA SER A 229 -47.36 18.08 -20.14
C SER A 229 -48.67 18.84 -20.06
N ARG A 230 -49.32 19.00 -21.23
CA ARG A 230 -50.69 19.45 -21.30
C ARG A 230 -51.40 18.54 -20.31
N PRO A 231 -51.99 19.09 -19.23
CA PRO A 231 -52.65 18.27 -18.25
C PRO A 231 -53.64 17.39 -19.01
N CYS A 232 -53.49 16.07 -18.89
CA CYS A 232 -54.49 15.16 -19.41
C CYS A 232 -55.83 15.66 -18.87
N PRO A 233 -56.83 15.94 -19.73
CA PRO A 233 -58.13 16.38 -19.25
C PRO A 233 -58.61 15.32 -18.26
N ALA A 234 -58.89 15.76 -17.03
CA ALA A 234 -59.37 14.88 -15.98
C ALA A 234 -60.57 14.08 -16.52
N PRO A 235 -60.63 12.76 -16.28
CA PRO A 235 -61.80 11.99 -16.66
C PRO A 235 -63.01 12.63 -15.98
N ALA A 236 -63.97 13.06 -16.81
CA ALA A 236 -65.21 13.66 -16.34
C ALA A 236 -65.85 12.72 -15.33
N ALA A 237 -66.05 13.21 -14.10
CA ALA A 237 -66.70 12.46 -13.04
C ALA A 237 -68.03 11.90 -13.55
N GLU A 238 -68.09 10.58 -13.70
CA GLU A 238 -69.31 9.85 -13.99
C GLU A 238 -70.35 10.22 -12.93
N GLN A 239 -71.45 10.82 -13.40
CA GLN A 239 -72.60 11.09 -12.58
C GLN A 239 -73.16 9.76 -12.06
N PRO A 240 -73.49 9.63 -10.76
CA PRO A 240 -74.07 8.41 -10.22
C PRO A 240 -75.40 8.14 -10.93
N ALA A 241 -75.46 6.98 -11.59
CA ALA A 241 -76.62 6.46 -12.28
C ALA A 241 -77.86 6.52 -11.38
N ARG A 242 -78.91 7.21 -11.87
CA ARG A 242 -80.25 7.16 -11.29
C ARG A 242 -80.72 5.69 -11.29
N ARG A 243 -80.90 5.12 -10.11
CA ARG A 243 -81.72 3.92 -9.90
C ARG A 243 -83.15 4.24 -10.36
N TYR A 244 -83.54 3.73 -11.52
CA TYR A 244 -84.96 3.60 -11.87
C TYR A 244 -85.46 2.22 -11.42
N GLY A 245 -86.33 2.27 -10.41
CA GLY A 245 -87.63 1.60 -10.32
C GLY A 245 -87.82 0.17 -10.84
N CYS A 246 -88.23 -0.68 -9.90
CA CYS A 246 -89.43 -1.55 -9.90
C CYS A 246 -89.98 -2.09 -11.23
N GLY A 247 -90.16 -3.42 -11.27
CA GLY A 247 -91.14 -4.06 -12.14
C GLY A 247 -91.09 -5.59 -12.11
N ASN A 248 -91.91 -6.16 -11.22
CA ASN A 248 -92.49 -7.53 -11.14
C ASN A 248 -91.60 -8.76 -11.38
#